data_AF-A0A432HN29-F1
#
_entry.id   AF-A0A432HN29-F1
#
_cell.length_a   1.000
_cell.length_b   1.000
_cell.length_c   1.000
_cell.angle_alpha   90.00
_cell.angle_beta   90.00
_cell.angle_gamma   90.00
#
_symmetry.space_group_name_H-M   'P 1'
#
loop_
_entity.id
_entity.type
_entity.pdbx_description
1 polymer ?
#
loop_
_entity_poly.entity_id
_entity_poly.type
_entity_poly.pdbx_seq_one_letter_code
_entity_poly.pdbx_strand_id
1 'polypeptide(L)'
;MVFICIFTFTSLEYDRKHGIRLSGPPPGRPPADEEKRHEIKSQARQDELDRIAIEGRFGQGKRRFSLSRIMCKLAGTSETAIMIAFIVMNLEKWLKSHLFSVLHVFSSRLFRPIGFQTSCLMAWYLWIPL
;
A
#
# COMPACT_ATOMS: atom_id res chain seq x y z
N MET A 1 4.89 1.70 -10.71
CA MET A 1 4.20 2.76 -11.48
C MET A 1 3.41 3.71 -10.56
N VAL A 2 2.64 3.21 -9.58
CA VAL A 2 1.84 4.07 -8.67
C VAL A 2 2.67 4.94 -7.70
N PHE A 3 3.94 4.59 -7.48
CA PHE A 3 4.83 5.32 -6.56
C PHE A 3 5.27 6.70 -7.08
N ILE A 4 5.26 6.91 -8.40
CA ILE A 4 5.81 8.13 -9.04
C ILE A 4 4.82 9.30 -8.88
N CYS A 5 3.52 9.08 -9.06
CA CYS A 5 2.51 10.15 -9.00
C CYS A 5 2.35 10.83 -7.63
N ILE A 6 2.70 10.15 -6.52
CA ILE A 6 2.44 10.68 -5.17
C ILE A 6 3.58 11.56 -4.67
N PHE A 7 4.80 11.34 -5.14
CA PHE A 7 5.98 12.04 -4.65
C PHE A 7 6.39 13.24 -5.50
N THR A 8 5.93 13.32 -6.74
CA THR A 8 6.24 14.43 -7.62
C THR A 8 5.02 15.34 -7.74
N PHE A 9 5.20 16.61 -7.38
CA PHE A 9 4.38 17.70 -7.90
C PHE A 9 4.64 17.79 -9.41
N THR A 10 4.15 16.83 -10.18
CA THR A 10 4.29 16.85 -11.63
C THR A 10 3.30 17.84 -12.20
N SER A 11 3.78 18.70 -13.11
CA SER A 11 2.88 19.51 -13.92
C SER A 11 2.00 18.57 -14.75
N LEU A 12 0.74 18.93 -14.97
CA LEU A 12 -0.22 18.17 -15.80
C LEU A 12 0.34 17.79 -17.19
N GLU A 13 1.36 18.51 -17.62
CA GLU A 13 2.09 18.31 -18.86
C GLU A 13 2.99 17.07 -18.83
N TYR A 14 3.62 16.75 -17.69
CA TYR A 14 4.38 15.53 -17.50
C TYR A 14 3.48 14.30 -17.57
N ASP A 15 2.33 14.35 -16.89
CA ASP A 15 1.39 13.22 -16.85
C ASP A 15 0.82 12.93 -18.25
N ARG A 16 0.49 13.99 -19.00
CA ARG A 16 0.05 13.90 -20.40
C ARG A 16 1.12 13.29 -21.31
N LYS A 17 2.39 13.65 -21.14
CA LYS A 17 3.50 13.14 -21.95
C LYS A 17 3.78 11.66 -21.70
N HIS A 18 3.58 11.19 -20.47
CA HIS A 18 3.85 9.81 -20.07
C HIS A 18 2.62 8.89 -20.14
N GLY A 19 1.48 9.40 -20.63
CA GLY A 19 0.23 8.63 -20.71
C GLY A 19 -0.32 8.25 -19.33
N ILE A 20 0.06 9.00 -18.29
CA ILE A 20 -0.41 8.74 -16.93
C ILE A 20 -1.82 9.31 -16.81
N ARG A 21 -2.77 8.42 -16.54
CA ARG A 21 -4.18 8.79 -16.34
C ARG A 21 -4.31 9.65 -15.09
N LEU A 22 -4.94 10.81 -15.22
CA LEU A 22 -5.32 11.65 -14.08
C LEU A 22 -6.42 10.94 -13.28
N SER A 23 -6.12 10.60 -12.03
CA SER A 23 -7.08 10.00 -11.11
C SER A 23 -8.03 11.04 -10.53
N GLY A 24 -9.31 10.68 -10.43
CA GLY A 24 -10.39 11.52 -9.91
C GLY A 24 -11.49 11.81 -10.94
N PRO A 25 -12.72 12.11 -10.49
CA PRO A 25 -13.80 12.50 -11.39
C PRO A 25 -13.45 13.80 -12.11
N PRO A 26 -13.80 13.96 -13.40
CA PRO A 26 -13.48 15.15 -14.16
C PRO A 26 -14.13 16.40 -13.52
N PRO A 27 -13.41 17.54 -13.46
CA PRO A 27 -13.99 18.78 -12.95
C PRO A 27 -15.09 19.25 -13.91
N GLY A 28 -16.35 19.09 -13.52
CA GLY A 28 -17.48 19.50 -14.34
C GLY A 28 -18.78 18.78 -14.00
N ARG A 29 -19.78 19.02 -14.86
CA ARG A 29 -21.10 18.38 -14.74
C ARG A 29 -20.98 16.90 -15.14
N PRO A 30 -21.49 15.96 -14.34
CA PRO A 30 -21.36 14.55 -14.68
C PRO A 30 -22.18 14.21 -15.93
N PRO A 31 -21.69 13.30 -16.80
CA PRO A 31 -22.24 13.04 -18.13
C PRO A 31 -23.72 12.62 -18.06
N ALA A 32 -24.53 12.94 -19.07
CA ALA A 32 -25.96 12.58 -19.09
C ALA A 32 -26.19 11.06 -19.23
N ASP A 33 -25.17 10.35 -19.71
CA ASP A 33 -25.17 8.92 -19.97
C ASP A 33 -24.93 8.12 -18.68
N GLU A 34 -25.88 7.27 -18.29
CA GLU A 34 -25.88 6.57 -17.00
C GLU A 34 -24.74 5.52 -16.92
N GLU A 35 -24.43 4.85 -18.04
CA GLU A 35 -23.36 3.84 -18.12
C GLU A 35 -21.98 4.48 -17.89
N LYS A 36 -21.70 5.59 -18.58
CA LYS A 36 -20.44 6.34 -18.40
C LYS A 36 -20.29 6.89 -16.99
N ARG A 37 -21.39 7.30 -16.35
CA ARG A 37 -21.37 7.70 -14.93
C ARG A 37 -20.97 6.55 -14.02
N HIS A 38 -21.54 5.36 -14.26
CA HIS A 38 -21.25 4.19 -13.45
C HIS A 38 -19.78 3.76 -13.59
N GLU A 39 -19.23 3.78 -14.80
CA GLU A 39 -17.82 3.49 -15.08
C GLU A 39 -16.87 4.50 -14.41
N ILE A 40 -17.14 5.81 -14.54
CA ILE A 40 -16.32 6.84 -13.88
C ILE A 40 -16.35 6.67 -12.36
N LYS A 41 -17.51 6.32 -11.79
CA LYS A 41 -17.67 6.12 -10.35
C LYS A 41 -16.95 4.86 -9.86
N SER A 42 -17.03 3.75 -10.60
CA SER A 42 -16.32 2.52 -10.23
C SER A 42 -14.81 2.71 -10.33
N GLN A 43 -14.35 3.39 -11.37
CA GLN A 43 -12.95 3.74 -11.56
C GLN A 43 -12.43 4.67 -10.46
N ALA A 44 -13.18 5.72 -10.11
CA ALA A 44 -12.81 6.62 -9.02
C ALA A 44 -12.75 5.90 -7.66
N ARG A 45 -13.66 4.94 -7.43
CA ARG A 45 -13.62 4.11 -6.23
C ARG A 45 -12.36 3.25 -6.19
N GLN A 46 -11.97 2.63 -7.30
CA GLN A 46 -10.75 1.82 -7.35
C GLN A 46 -9.50 2.69 -7.13
N ASP A 47 -9.42 3.84 -7.78
CA ASP A 47 -8.32 4.78 -7.60
C ASP A 47 -8.20 5.26 -6.14
N GLU A 48 -9.33 5.47 -5.45
CA GLU A 48 -9.35 5.84 -4.03
C GLU A 48 -8.89 4.69 -3.13
N LEU A 49 -9.30 3.45 -3.40
CA LEU A 49 -8.84 2.27 -2.65
C LEU A 49 -7.32 2.11 -2.75
N ASP A 50 -6.78 2.26 -3.96
CA ASP A 50 -5.34 2.18 -4.20
C ASP A 50 -4.60 3.32 -3.49
N ARG A 51 -5.17 4.54 -3.53
CA ARG A 51 -4.63 5.71 -2.83
C ARG A 51 -4.59 5.51 -1.33
N ILE A 52 -5.67 5.03 -0.71
CA ILE A 52 -5.74 4.79 0.75
C ILE A 52 -4.63 3.83 1.19
N ALA A 53 -4.44 2.73 0.46
CA ALA A 53 -3.40 1.75 0.78
C ALA A 53 -2.00 2.38 0.74
N ILE A 54 -1.75 3.23 -0.25
CA ILE A 54 -0.45 3.87 -0.44
C ILE A 54 -0.20 4.97 0.60
N GLU A 55 -1.18 5.86 0.82
CA GLU A 55 -1.10 6.89 1.86
C GLU A 55 -0.91 6.28 3.25
N GLY A 56 -1.56 5.15 3.52
CA GLY A 56 -1.36 4.38 4.75
C GLY A 56 0.08 3.91 4.91
N ARG A 57 0.70 3.36 3.85
CA ARG A 57 2.11 2.94 3.86
C ARG A 57 3.07 4.12 4.02
N PHE A 58 2.83 5.23 3.33
CA PHE A 58 3.63 6.45 3.51
C PHE A 58 3.48 7.05 4.91
N GLY A 59 2.28 7.02 5.49
CA GLY A 59 2.03 7.43 6.87
C GLY A 59 2.83 6.59 7.86
N GLN A 60 2.89 5.27 7.67
CA GLN A 60 3.75 4.39 8.46
C GLN A 60 5.23 4.71 8.25
N GLY A 61 5.66 4.93 7.01
CA GLY A 61 7.01 5.36 6.66
C GLY A 61 7.43 6.65 7.39
N LYS A 62 6.56 7.67 7.40
CA LYS A 62 6.81 8.93 8.10
C LYS A 62 6.84 8.76 9.62
N ARG A 63 5.92 7.98 10.21
CA ARG A 63 5.81 7.82 11.67
C ARG A 63 6.82 6.85 12.27
N ARG A 64 6.98 5.66 11.70
CA ARG A 64 7.85 4.60 12.23
C ARG A 64 9.26 4.64 11.67
N PHE A 65 9.42 4.99 10.41
CA PHE A 65 10.73 4.98 9.71
C PHE A 65 11.31 6.38 9.52
N SER A 66 10.71 7.40 10.16
CA SER A 66 11.20 8.78 10.17
C SER A 66 11.48 9.37 8.79
N LEU A 67 10.72 8.98 7.76
CA LEU A 67 10.86 9.58 6.41
C LEU A 67 10.71 11.11 6.42
N SER A 68 9.95 11.66 7.37
CA SER A 68 9.78 13.12 7.57
C SER A 68 11.02 13.83 8.13
N ARG A 69 12.00 13.08 8.68
CA ARG A 69 13.23 13.61 9.25
C ARG A 69 14.40 13.59 8.24
N ILE A 70 14.19 13.09 7.03
CA ILE A 70 15.19 13.13 5.97
C ILE A 70 15.28 14.58 5.47
N MET A 71 16.15 15.38 6.10
CA MET A 71 16.43 16.78 5.77
C MET A 71 17.74 16.94 4.99
N CYS A 72 18.12 15.94 4.19
CA CYS A 72 19.35 15.97 3.42
C CYS A 72 19.33 17.17 2.45
N LYS A 73 20.35 18.03 2.55
CA LYS A 73 20.48 19.23 1.69
C LYS A 73 20.91 18.91 0.25
N LEU A 74 21.37 17.69 -0.01
CA LEU A 74 21.90 17.25 -1.31
C LEU A 74 21.02 16.15 -1.90
N ALA A 75 20.64 16.31 -3.17
CA ALA A 75 19.70 15.41 -3.86
C ALA A 75 20.12 13.93 -3.82
N GLY A 76 21.41 13.64 -4.03
CA GLY A 76 21.91 12.26 -4.03
C GLY A 76 21.89 11.58 -2.65
N THR A 77 22.06 12.33 -1.55
CA THR A 77 22.00 11.74 -0.20
C THR A 77 20.55 11.58 0.28
N SER A 78 19.64 12.47 -0.14
CA SER A 78 18.20 12.25 0.09
C SER A 78 17.69 11.01 -0.64
N GLU A 79 18.11 10.80 -1.89
CA GLU A 79 17.64 9.67 -2.69
C GLU A 79 18.07 8.33 -2.06
N THR A 80 19.36 8.20 -1.72
CA THR A 80 19.87 6.98 -1.08
C THR A 80 19.25 6.73 0.30
N ALA A 81 19.04 7.78 1.12
CA ALA A 81 18.36 7.66 2.41
C ALA A 81 16.92 7.16 2.26
N ILE A 82 16.20 7.69 1.27
CA ILE A 82 14.82 7.26 0.95
C ILE A 82 14.81 5.80 0.49
N MET A 83 15.73 5.41 -0.39
CA MET A 83 15.84 4.03 -0.89
C MET A 83 16.12 3.03 0.23
N ILE A 84 17.05 3.34 1.14
CA ILE A 84 17.36 2.49 2.30
C ILE A 84 16.12 2.35 3.20
N ALA A 85 15.40 3.44 3.46
CA ALA A 85 14.18 3.39 4.26
C ALA A 85 13.12 2.46 3.63
N PHE A 86 12.98 2.46 2.30
CA PHE A 86 12.10 1.51 1.60
C PHE A 86 12.54 0.06 1.72
N ILE A 87 13.85 -0.21 1.63
CA ILE A 87 14.38 -1.56 1.83
C ILE A 87 14.06 -2.07 3.23
N VAL A 88 14.31 -1.26 4.26
CA VAL A 88 14.03 -1.61 5.67
C VAL A 88 12.54 -1.84 5.91
N MET A 89 11.67 -0.99 5.34
CA MET A 89 10.22 -1.16 5.43
C MET A 89 9.74 -2.49 4.83
N ASN A 90 10.29 -2.88 3.67
CA ASN A 90 9.97 -4.16 3.07
C ASN A 90 10.52 -5.32 3.90
N LEU A 91 11.76 -5.22 4.37
CA LEU A 91 12.41 -6.27 5.16
C LEU A 91 11.65 -6.55 6.47
N GLU A 92 11.17 -5.53 7.18
CA GLU A 92 10.36 -5.71 8.40
C GLU A 92 9.09 -6.53 8.12
N LYS A 93 8.43 -6.30 6.98
CA LYS A 93 7.22 -7.06 6.57
C LYS A 93 7.56 -8.54 6.39
N TRP A 94 8.66 -8.82 5.69
CA TRP A 94 9.11 -10.18 5.41
C TRP A 94 9.53 -10.91 6.69
N LEU A 95 10.32 -10.26 7.55
CA LEU A 95 10.75 -10.81 8.83
C LEU A 95 9.56 -11.14 9.73
N LYS A 96 8.59 -10.24 9.87
CA LYS A 96 7.38 -10.49 10.66
C LYS A 96 6.57 -11.67 10.14
N SER A 97 6.43 -11.79 8.81
CA SER A 97 5.73 -12.92 8.21
C SER A 97 6.44 -14.24 8.51
N HIS A 98 7.76 -14.30 8.32
CA HIS A 98 8.54 -15.51 8.58
C HIS A 98 8.55 -15.88 10.06
N LEU A 99 8.75 -14.90 10.95
CA LEU A 99 8.70 -15.11 12.39
C LEU A 99 7.32 -15.61 12.82
N PHE A 100 6.23 -15.01 12.31
CA PHE A 100 4.87 -15.45 12.62
C PHE A 100 4.62 -16.88 12.12
N SER A 101 5.04 -17.20 10.89
CA SER A 101 4.92 -18.55 10.34
C SER A 101 5.72 -19.58 11.15
N VAL A 102 6.97 -19.27 11.51
CA VAL A 102 7.83 -20.15 12.32
C VAL A 102 7.24 -20.33 13.72
N LEU A 103 6.80 -19.26 14.38
CA LEU A 103 6.17 -19.32 15.70
C LEU A 103 4.84 -20.09 15.67
N HIS A 104 4.04 -19.96 14.61
CA HIS A 104 2.80 -20.71 14.43
C HIS A 104 3.07 -22.20 14.19
N VAL A 105 4.07 -22.54 13.39
CA VAL A 105 4.49 -23.94 13.20
C VAL A 105 5.04 -24.50 14.50
N PHE A 106 5.86 -23.75 15.23
CA PHE A 106 6.42 -24.16 16.51
C PHE A 106 5.33 -24.36 17.57
N SER A 107 4.40 -23.41 17.73
CA SER A 107 3.30 -23.52 18.68
C SER A 107 2.36 -24.68 18.34
N SER A 108 2.00 -24.86 17.06
CA SER A 108 1.18 -26.00 16.62
C SER A 108 1.89 -27.35 16.73
N ARG A 109 3.23 -27.38 16.76
CA ARG A 109 4.01 -28.60 17.04
C ARG A 109 4.10 -28.90 18.53
N LEU A 110 4.22 -27.88 19.38
CA LEU A 110 4.32 -28.01 20.84
C LEU A 110 2.97 -28.33 21.50
N PHE A 111 1.86 -27.80 20.96
CA PHE A 111 0.50 -28.02 21.47
C PHE A 111 -0.20 -29.27 20.88
N ARG A 112 0.50 -30.12 20.10
CA ARG A 112 -0.09 -31.33 19.53
C ARG A 112 -0.44 -32.49 20.50
N PRO A 113 0.06 -32.60 21.76
CA PRO A 113 -0.34 -33.72 22.62
C PRO A 113 -1.52 -33.40 23.56
N ILE A 114 -2.20 -32.27 23.44
CA ILE A 114 -3.42 -31.97 24.21
C ILE A 114 -4.56 -31.77 23.22
N GLY A 115 -5.24 -32.88 22.93
CA GLY A 115 -6.40 -32.90 22.04
C GLY A 115 -7.51 -32.00 22.57
N PHE A 116 -7.83 -30.95 21.81
CA PHE A 116 -9.18 -30.43 21.74
C PHE A 116 -9.40 -29.81 20.37
N GLN A 117 -10.55 -30.14 19.80
CA GLN A 117 -10.96 -29.95 18.43
C GLN A 117 -10.87 -28.49 17.97
N THR A 118 -9.90 -28.15 17.11
CA THR A 118 -9.78 -26.81 16.51
C THR A 118 -10.51 -26.75 15.17
N SER A 119 -11.83 -26.86 15.20
CA SER A 119 -12.70 -26.47 14.07
C SER A 119 -12.69 -24.94 13.80
N CYS A 120 -11.85 -24.16 14.49
CA CYS A 120 -11.90 -22.69 14.46
C CYS A 120 -10.79 -22.03 13.60
N LEU A 121 -9.81 -22.79 13.09
CA LEU A 121 -8.67 -22.23 12.34
C LEU A 121 -8.92 -21.99 10.84
N MET A 122 -10.08 -22.36 10.31
CA MET A 122 -10.47 -22.10 8.92
C MET A 122 -11.23 -20.77 8.73
N ALA A 123 -11.45 -19.97 9.79
CA ALA A 123 -12.12 -18.67 9.67
C ALA A 123 -11.15 -17.48 9.47
N TRP A 124 -9.87 -17.64 9.81
CA TRP A 124 -8.89 -16.54 9.76
C TRP A 124 -8.24 -16.34 8.38
N TYR A 125 -8.26 -17.35 7.51
CA TYR A 125 -7.68 -17.23 6.17
C TYR A 125 -8.63 -16.59 5.14
N LEU A 126 -9.92 -16.43 5.46
CA LEU A 126 -10.92 -15.84 4.55
C LEU A 126 -11.21 -14.35 4.82
N TRP A 127 -10.57 -13.72 5.81
CA TRP A 127 -10.67 -12.27 6.09
C TRP A 127 -9.31 -11.58 5.91
N ILE A 128 -8.66 -11.86 4.79
CA ILE A 128 -7.65 -10.97 4.22
C ILE A 128 -8.34 -10.35 3.01
N PRO A 129 -8.95 -9.16 3.13
CA PRO A 129 -9.55 -8.52 1.98
C PRO A 129 -8.42 -8.14 1.02
N LEU A 130 -8.48 -8.74 -0.16
CA LEU A 130 -8.00 -8.11 -1.39
C LEU A 130 -8.57 -6.70 -1.52
#